data_AF-A0A0D2EP33-F1
#
_entry.id   AF-A0A0D2EP33-F1
#
_cell.length_a   1.000
_cell.length_b   1.000
_cell.length_c   1.000
_cell.angle_alpha   90.00
_cell.angle_beta   90.00
_cell.angle_gamma   90.00
#
_symmetry.space_group_name_H-M   'P 1'
#
loop_
_entity.id
_entity.type
_entity.pdbx_description
1 polymer ?
#
loop_
_entity_poly.entity_id
_entity_poly.type
_entity_poly.pdbx_seq_one_letter_code
_entity_poly.pdbx_strand_id
1 'polypeptide(L)'
;MADFQTPTEATLLSSSNPATEYTIPVSKEASTQVSLSGNTTQPAATQTAALVNGETQTSTNTTTTNGVVPQPTPTSIPVSLQQSTTNGNTDHATQLFSSSLISPEVAALLPQGYTIRPLRRSDYYGGFLPTLRVLTTVGEPTLAEFNARYDFMYSRNDTYYILVICDESGTVVGTGAVIVERKFIHNMGLVGHIEDIAVAKNQQGKKLGLRIIQALDYVAENVGCYKCILDCSEANEGFYVKCGFKRAGLEMAHYYETAPKTQYEKS
;
A
#
# COMPACT_ATOMS: atom_id res chain seq x y z
N MET A 1 30.31 35.26 -51.09
CA MET A 1 31.14 34.43 -51.99
C MET A 1 31.00 33.02 -51.44
N ALA A 2 30.12 32.16 -51.94
CA ALA A 2 29.95 31.70 -53.33
C ALA A 2 31.17 30.85 -53.77
N ASP A 3 31.03 29.66 -54.35
CA ASP A 3 29.84 29.00 -54.96
C ASP A 3 29.37 27.75 -54.15
N PHE A 4 28.19 27.13 -54.29
CA PHE A 4 27.21 26.89 -55.38
C PHE A 4 27.49 25.67 -56.29
N GLN A 5 26.94 24.48 -55.95
CA GLN A 5 26.49 23.48 -56.93
C GLN A 5 25.56 22.40 -56.33
N THR A 6 24.54 22.00 -57.10
CA THR A 6 23.66 20.84 -56.88
C THR A 6 23.79 19.85 -58.06
N PRO A 7 23.43 18.57 -57.87
CA PRO A 7 22.21 18.03 -58.51
C PRO A 7 21.34 17.21 -57.52
N THR A 8 20.01 17.25 -57.52
CA THR A 8 18.98 16.78 -58.50
C THR A 8 18.48 15.35 -58.18
N GLU A 9 17.18 15.11 -58.42
CA GLU A 9 16.38 13.99 -57.87
C GLU A 9 16.61 12.61 -58.50
N ALA A 10 16.24 11.55 -57.76
CA ALA A 10 15.97 10.22 -58.31
C ALA A 10 14.90 9.43 -57.50
N THR A 11 13.66 9.45 -58.02
CA THR A 11 12.73 8.31 -58.15
C THR A 11 12.28 7.51 -56.90
N LEU A 12 10.95 7.51 -56.68
CA LEU A 12 10.20 6.60 -55.81
C LEU A 12 10.41 5.12 -56.18
N LEU A 13 10.54 4.25 -55.17
CA LEU A 13 10.31 2.81 -55.31
C LEU A 13 9.65 2.27 -54.03
N SER A 14 8.41 1.79 -54.15
CA SER A 14 7.66 1.19 -53.05
C SER A 14 8.00 -0.29 -52.88
N SER A 15 8.32 -0.71 -51.65
CA SER A 15 8.38 -2.11 -51.27
C SER A 15 7.34 -2.40 -50.19
N SER A 16 6.21 -2.99 -50.60
CA SER A 16 5.21 -3.54 -49.69
C SER A 16 5.76 -4.77 -48.99
N ASN A 17 6.00 -4.69 -47.68
CA ASN A 17 6.30 -5.86 -46.85
C ASN A 17 4.98 -6.49 -46.36
N PRO A 18 4.85 -7.84 -46.33
CA PRO A 18 3.57 -8.50 -46.07
C PRO A 18 3.17 -8.41 -44.59
N ALA A 19 1.86 -8.46 -44.35
CA ALA A 19 1.31 -8.58 -43.00
C ALA A 19 1.62 -9.95 -42.39
N THR A 20 2.08 -9.97 -41.14
CA THR A 20 2.21 -11.19 -40.33
C THR A 20 0.89 -11.52 -39.66
N GLU A 21 0.26 -12.62 -40.05
CA GLU A 21 -0.93 -13.15 -39.37
C GLU A 21 -0.57 -13.59 -37.94
N TYR A 22 -1.11 -12.87 -36.94
CA TYR A 22 -1.10 -13.30 -35.55
C TYR A 22 -2.30 -14.21 -35.28
N THR A 23 -2.08 -15.53 -35.28
CA THR A 23 -3.09 -16.51 -34.87
C THR A 23 -3.38 -16.38 -33.38
N ILE A 24 -4.61 -15.98 -33.03
CA ILE A 24 -5.06 -15.92 -31.63
C ILE A 24 -5.21 -17.36 -31.08
N PRO A 25 -4.55 -17.72 -29.97
CA PRO A 25 -4.78 -19.00 -29.33
C PRO A 25 -6.14 -19.03 -28.63
N VAL A 26 -7.04 -19.90 -29.08
CA VAL A 26 -8.38 -20.07 -28.48
C VAL A 26 -8.26 -20.70 -27.09
N SER A 27 -8.44 -19.89 -26.04
CA SER A 27 -8.64 -20.37 -24.68
C SER A 27 -10.00 -21.06 -24.55
N LYS A 28 -10.01 -22.31 -24.08
CA LYS A 28 -11.25 -23.01 -23.71
C LYS A 28 -11.79 -22.44 -22.39
N GLU A 29 -12.67 -21.45 -22.47
CA GLU A 29 -13.43 -21.03 -21.29
C GLU A 29 -14.44 -22.11 -20.89
N ALA A 30 -14.40 -22.51 -19.62
CA ALA A 30 -15.45 -23.31 -19.02
C ALA A 30 -16.55 -22.36 -18.51
N SER A 31 -17.58 -22.13 -19.32
CA SER A 31 -18.66 -21.18 -19.02
C SER A 31 -19.51 -21.62 -17.81
N THR A 32 -19.14 -21.16 -16.62
CA THR A 32 -19.93 -21.35 -15.39
C THR A 32 -21.14 -20.41 -15.40
N GLN A 33 -22.24 -20.84 -16.02
CA GLN A 33 -23.50 -20.09 -15.96
C GLN A 33 -24.10 -20.14 -14.55
N VAL A 34 -24.16 -19.00 -13.87
CA VAL A 34 -24.95 -18.82 -12.65
C VAL A 34 -26.41 -18.62 -13.04
N SER A 35 -27.18 -19.70 -13.06
CA SER A 35 -28.63 -19.65 -13.31
C SER A 35 -29.39 -19.48 -11.99
N LEU A 36 -30.04 -18.33 -11.83
CA LEU A 36 -30.93 -18.05 -10.69
C LEU A 36 -32.34 -18.55 -10.98
N SER A 37 -32.64 -19.80 -10.61
CA SER A 37 -33.99 -20.33 -10.54
C SER A 37 -34.32 -20.77 -9.12
N GLY A 38 -35.07 -19.94 -8.39
CA GLY A 38 -35.63 -20.33 -7.10
C GLY A 38 -36.82 -21.27 -7.28
N ASN A 39 -36.95 -22.27 -6.42
CA ASN A 39 -38.20 -23.01 -6.28
C ASN A 39 -38.42 -23.44 -4.82
N THR A 40 -39.65 -23.30 -4.34
CA THR A 40 -39.98 -23.43 -2.90
C THR A 40 -40.57 -24.81 -2.60
N THR A 41 -39.88 -25.60 -1.77
CA THR A 41 -40.52 -26.75 -1.11
C THR A 41 -39.89 -27.06 0.25
N GLN A 42 -40.66 -26.88 1.31
CA GLN A 42 -40.47 -27.56 2.60
C GLN A 42 -41.17 -28.93 2.50
N PRO A 43 -40.79 -29.95 3.29
CA PRO A 43 -41.62 -30.21 4.47
C PRO A 43 -40.92 -30.88 5.68
N ALA A 44 -41.64 -30.82 6.81
CA ALA A 44 -41.64 -31.75 7.94
C ALA A 44 -40.39 -31.87 8.83
N ALA A 45 -40.66 -32.18 10.10
CA ALA A 45 -39.67 -32.41 11.15
C ALA A 45 -39.79 -33.86 11.67
N THR A 46 -38.74 -34.33 12.34
CA THR A 46 -38.78 -35.55 13.17
C THR A 46 -38.12 -35.27 14.51
N GLN A 47 -38.83 -35.57 15.60
CA GLN A 47 -38.28 -35.55 16.96
C GLN A 47 -37.83 -36.96 17.34
N THR A 48 -36.68 -37.08 18.00
CA THR A 48 -36.32 -38.27 18.79
C THR A 48 -35.69 -37.81 20.10
N ALA A 49 -36.05 -38.46 21.21
CA ALA A 49 -35.79 -37.96 22.55
C ALA A 49 -34.34 -38.19 23.04
N ALA A 50 -33.88 -37.28 23.90
CA ALA A 50 -32.78 -37.53 24.84
C ALA A 50 -33.36 -37.93 26.20
N LEU A 51 -32.77 -38.93 26.86
CA LEU A 51 -33.24 -39.45 28.15
C LEU A 51 -32.77 -38.59 29.32
N VAL A 52 -33.67 -38.35 30.27
CA VAL A 52 -33.33 -37.81 31.59
C VAL A 52 -32.97 -38.96 32.53
N ASN A 53 -31.91 -38.79 33.30
CA ASN A 53 -31.77 -39.42 34.60
C ASN A 53 -31.00 -38.47 35.52
N GLY A 54 -31.41 -38.40 36.78
CA GLY A 54 -30.74 -37.63 37.81
C GLY A 54 -30.94 -38.30 39.17
N GLU A 55 -29.97 -38.14 40.06
CA GLU A 55 -30.04 -38.63 41.43
C GLU A 55 -29.83 -37.46 42.41
N THR A 56 -30.25 -37.65 43.66
CA THR A 56 -30.51 -36.58 44.65
C THR A 56 -30.04 -37.02 46.04
N GLN A 57 -30.02 -36.08 46.99
CA GLN A 57 -29.72 -36.24 48.44
C GLN A 57 -28.22 -36.16 48.77
N THR A 58 -27.76 -35.65 49.92
CA THR A 58 -28.42 -35.12 51.15
C THR A 58 -27.64 -33.85 51.58
N SER A 59 -28.25 -32.75 52.07
CA SER A 59 -28.73 -32.52 53.46
C SER A 59 -27.62 -32.72 54.51
N THR A 60 -27.27 -31.79 55.42
CA THR A 60 -27.93 -30.57 55.96
C THR A 60 -26.90 -29.38 55.98
N ASN A 61 -26.92 -28.28 56.74
CA ASN A 61 -27.68 -27.85 57.93
C ASN A 61 -27.78 -26.29 58.09
N THR A 62 -28.13 -25.85 59.30
CA THR A 62 -28.72 -24.55 59.69
C THR A 62 -27.73 -23.58 60.37
N THR A 63 -27.88 -22.27 60.14
CA THR A 63 -27.89 -21.19 61.18
C THR A 63 -28.38 -19.86 60.57
N THR A 64 -29.16 -19.08 61.33
CA THR A 64 -29.89 -17.89 60.85
C THR A 64 -29.59 -16.66 61.71
N THR A 65 -29.22 -15.52 61.12
CA THR A 65 -29.36 -14.19 61.76
C THR A 65 -29.57 -13.06 60.75
N ASN A 66 -30.44 -12.11 61.14
CA ASN A 66 -30.98 -10.99 60.37
C ASN A 66 -29.95 -10.07 59.68
N GLY A 67 -30.30 -9.63 58.47
CA GLY A 67 -29.48 -8.72 57.66
C GLY A 67 -29.55 -7.23 57.99
N VAL A 68 -28.85 -6.48 57.12
CA VAL A 68 -28.97 -5.04 56.84
C VAL A 68 -28.60 -4.87 55.35
N VAL A 69 -29.25 -3.95 54.64
CA VAL A 69 -28.93 -3.64 53.23
C VAL A 69 -28.14 -2.33 53.14
N PRO A 70 -27.02 -2.33 52.43
CA PRO A 70 -26.53 -1.14 51.73
C PRO A 70 -26.47 -1.34 50.21
N GLN A 71 -26.66 -0.23 49.50
CA GLN A 71 -26.66 -0.07 48.04
C GLN A 71 -25.24 -0.23 47.43
N PRO A 72 -25.09 -0.76 46.21
CA PRO A 72 -23.79 -0.86 45.54
C PRO A 72 -23.31 0.50 45.01
N THR A 73 -22.10 0.90 45.41
CA THR A 73 -21.37 2.07 44.88
C THR A 73 -20.62 1.68 43.60
N PRO A 74 -20.64 2.50 42.52
CA PRO A 74 -19.88 2.20 41.31
C PRO A 74 -18.37 2.38 41.53
N THR A 75 -17.60 1.31 41.34
CA THR A 75 -16.12 1.36 41.40
C THR A 75 -15.56 1.96 40.10
N SER A 76 -15.26 3.24 40.12
CA SER A 76 -14.52 3.89 39.03
C SER A 76 -13.04 3.53 39.09
N ILE A 77 -12.53 2.90 38.03
CA ILE A 77 -11.09 2.66 37.85
C ILE A 77 -10.41 4.00 37.53
N PRO A 78 -9.39 4.44 38.27
CA PRO A 78 -8.60 5.61 37.89
C PRO A 78 -7.68 5.24 36.71
N VAL A 79 -8.15 5.52 35.49
CA VAL A 79 -7.29 5.47 34.30
C VAL A 79 -6.22 6.56 34.42
N SER A 80 -5.01 6.17 34.80
CA SER A 80 -3.88 7.08 34.90
C SER A 80 -3.44 7.49 33.50
N LEU A 81 -3.90 8.65 33.05
CA LEU A 81 -3.35 9.36 31.90
C LEU A 81 -1.94 9.85 32.26
N GLN A 82 -0.95 8.97 32.14
CA GLN A 82 0.45 9.37 32.13
C GLN A 82 0.73 10.16 30.84
N GLN A 83 0.56 11.48 30.91
CA GLN A 83 1.17 12.38 29.95
C GLN A 83 2.70 12.26 30.10
N SER A 84 3.31 11.43 29.28
CA SER A 84 4.76 11.35 29.11
C SER A 84 5.24 12.65 28.46
N THR A 85 5.61 13.63 29.29
CA THR A 85 6.21 14.90 28.87
C THR A 85 7.65 14.67 28.38
N THR A 86 7.80 14.03 27.23
CA THR A 86 9.07 13.86 26.55
C THR A 86 9.44 15.14 25.81
N ASN A 87 10.69 15.57 25.97
CA ASN A 87 11.22 16.82 25.44
C ASN A 87 10.91 16.98 23.94
N GLY A 88 10.36 18.14 23.55
CA GLY A 88 9.80 18.44 22.21
C GLY A 88 10.81 18.56 21.06
N ASN A 89 11.79 17.66 21.00
CA ASN A 89 12.78 17.55 19.92
C ASN A 89 12.84 16.12 19.32
N THR A 90 12.17 15.13 19.93
CA THR A 90 12.20 13.73 19.44
C THR A 90 11.11 13.41 18.40
N ASP A 91 9.93 14.02 18.49
CA ASP A 91 8.78 13.69 17.62
C ASP A 91 9.09 13.89 16.13
N HIS A 92 9.79 14.96 15.76
CA HIS A 92 10.18 15.23 14.36
C HIS A 92 11.12 14.18 13.76
N ALA A 93 11.89 13.45 14.58
CA ALA A 93 12.82 12.42 14.12
C ALA A 93 12.18 11.02 14.01
N THR A 94 10.98 10.83 14.58
CA THR A 94 10.21 9.58 14.56
C THR A 94 10.06 9.06 13.14
N GLN A 95 10.38 7.79 12.95
CA GLN A 95 10.26 7.07 11.68
C GLN A 95 8.91 6.36 11.58
N LEU A 96 8.31 6.33 10.39
CA LEU A 96 6.96 5.79 10.17
C LEU A 96 6.84 4.30 10.52
N PHE A 97 7.91 3.54 10.30
CA PHE A 97 8.05 2.13 10.68
C PHE A 97 9.50 1.84 11.11
N SER A 98 9.78 0.63 11.61
CA SER A 98 11.13 0.26 12.05
C SER A 98 12.15 0.28 10.91
N SER A 99 13.25 1.01 11.10
CA SER A 99 14.37 1.03 10.15
C SER A 99 15.02 -0.35 9.93
N SER A 100 14.72 -1.36 10.76
CA SER A 100 15.17 -2.75 10.58
C SER A 100 14.54 -3.46 9.36
N LEU A 101 13.44 -2.93 8.81
CA LEU A 101 12.81 -3.45 7.58
C LEU A 101 13.41 -2.84 6.31
N ILE A 102 14.40 -1.95 6.41
CA ILE A 102 15.16 -1.44 5.26
C ILE A 102 16.28 -2.44 4.94
N SER A 103 16.25 -3.06 3.76
CA SER A 103 17.28 -4.01 3.32
C SER A 103 18.69 -3.41 3.41
N PRO A 104 19.61 -3.99 4.20
CA PRO A 104 21.00 -3.52 4.28
C PRO A 104 21.73 -3.61 2.94
N GLU A 105 21.43 -4.62 2.12
CA GLU A 105 22.03 -4.81 0.80
C GLU A 105 21.59 -3.71 -0.17
N VAL A 106 20.29 -3.39 -0.20
CA VAL A 106 19.76 -2.31 -1.05
C VAL A 106 20.30 -0.94 -0.62
N ALA A 107 20.44 -0.71 0.69
CA ALA A 107 21.04 0.50 1.24
C ALA A 107 22.53 0.64 0.87
N ALA A 108 23.31 -0.45 0.94
CA ALA A 108 24.72 -0.49 0.53
C ALA A 108 24.92 -0.32 -0.99
N LEU A 109 23.86 -0.49 -1.79
CA LEU A 109 23.85 -0.35 -3.25
C LEU A 109 23.36 1.04 -3.74
N LEU A 110 23.27 2.03 -2.86
CA LEU A 110 23.05 3.44 -3.19
C LEU A 110 24.35 4.15 -3.63
N PRO A 111 24.26 5.30 -4.33
CA PRO A 111 25.40 6.18 -4.53
C PRO A 111 25.96 6.71 -3.20
N GLN A 112 27.25 7.02 -3.16
CA GLN A 112 27.93 7.54 -1.97
C GLN A 112 27.20 8.78 -1.40
N GLY A 113 26.94 8.80 -0.09
CA GLY A 113 26.26 9.89 0.61
C GLY A 113 24.73 9.89 0.51
N TYR A 114 24.13 9.09 -0.38
CA TYR A 114 22.67 8.89 -0.42
C TYR A 114 22.26 7.91 0.68
N THR A 115 21.05 8.06 1.21
CA THR A 115 20.50 7.18 2.24
C THR A 115 19.07 6.77 1.92
N ILE A 116 18.64 5.59 2.38
CA ILE A 116 17.25 5.12 2.30
C ILE A 116 16.73 4.83 3.70
N ARG A 117 15.51 5.30 4.01
CA ARG A 117 14.93 5.25 5.35
C ARG A 117 13.40 5.37 5.31
N PRO A 118 12.68 4.99 6.39
CA PRO A 118 11.28 5.36 6.57
C PRO A 118 11.07 6.88 6.54
N LEU A 119 9.87 7.28 6.12
CA LEU A 119 9.36 8.65 6.19
C LEU A 119 9.34 9.16 7.64
N ARG A 120 9.51 10.48 7.82
CA ARG A 120 9.41 11.21 9.10
C ARG A 120 8.50 12.44 8.97
N ARG A 121 7.96 12.95 10.08
CA ARG A 121 7.25 14.25 10.10
C ARG A 121 8.08 15.40 9.49
N SER A 122 9.38 15.41 9.74
CA SER A 122 10.32 16.42 9.21
C SER A 122 10.34 16.53 7.69
N ASP A 123 9.98 15.45 6.98
CA ASP A 123 10.18 15.34 5.53
C ASP A 123 9.21 16.20 4.71
N TYR A 124 8.16 16.74 5.36
CA TYR A 124 7.36 17.87 4.86
C TYR A 124 8.25 19.03 4.39
N TYR A 125 9.21 19.43 5.23
CA TYR A 125 10.22 20.44 4.90
C TYR A 125 11.41 19.83 4.13
N GLY A 126 11.65 18.52 4.29
CA GLY A 126 12.74 17.79 3.66
C GLY A 126 12.58 17.47 2.17
N GLY A 127 11.55 17.97 1.47
CA GLY A 127 11.39 17.79 0.02
C GLY A 127 10.49 16.62 -0.42
N PHE A 128 9.75 15.99 0.50
CA PHE A 128 8.86 14.87 0.21
C PHE A 128 7.73 15.24 -0.77
N LEU A 129 6.94 16.29 -0.47
CA LEU A 129 5.83 16.74 -1.32
C LEU A 129 6.31 17.24 -2.70
N PRO A 130 7.40 18.05 -2.81
CA PRO A 130 8.03 18.34 -4.10
C PRO A 130 8.46 17.11 -4.91
N THR A 131 8.90 16.02 -4.25
CA THR A 131 9.28 14.78 -4.93
C THR A 131 8.04 14.06 -5.49
N LEU A 132 6.95 13.93 -4.74
CA LEU A 132 5.71 13.31 -5.22
C LEU A 132 5.10 14.03 -6.45
N ARG A 133 5.30 15.35 -6.57
CA ARG A 133 4.81 16.16 -7.71
C ARG A 133 5.45 15.83 -9.07
N VAL A 134 6.40 14.89 -9.14
CA VAL A 134 6.85 14.35 -10.45
C VAL A 134 5.99 13.20 -10.96
N LEU A 135 5.14 12.61 -10.11
CA LEU A 135 4.25 11.49 -10.43
C LEU A 135 2.83 11.99 -10.77
N THR A 136 2.25 12.83 -9.92
CA THR A 136 0.86 13.31 -10.06
C THR A 136 0.60 14.60 -9.28
N THR A 137 -0.63 15.13 -9.36
CA THR A 137 -1.10 16.29 -8.61
C THR A 137 -1.17 16.00 -7.11
N VAL A 138 -0.39 16.75 -6.32
CA VAL A 138 -0.37 16.65 -4.84
C VAL A 138 -1.17 17.76 -4.15
N GLY A 139 -1.33 18.92 -4.81
CA GLY A 139 -1.79 20.14 -4.14
C GLY A 139 -0.77 20.70 -3.14
N GLU A 140 -1.20 21.64 -2.31
CA GLU A 140 -0.41 22.34 -1.30
C GLU A 140 -0.99 22.11 0.12
N PRO A 141 -0.95 20.87 0.67
CA PRO A 141 -1.46 20.59 2.00
C PRO A 141 -0.60 21.28 3.07
N THR A 142 -1.24 21.77 4.13
CA THR A 142 -0.55 22.39 5.27
C THR A 142 0.22 21.35 6.11
N LEU A 143 1.16 21.83 6.93
CA LEU A 143 1.86 20.99 7.91
C LEU A 143 0.88 20.26 8.87
N ALA A 144 -0.25 20.89 9.21
CA ALA A 144 -1.25 20.29 10.09
C ALA A 144 -1.94 19.10 9.42
N GLU A 145 -2.33 19.22 8.15
CA GLU A 145 -2.93 18.15 7.36
C GLU A 145 -1.93 17.02 7.07
N PHE A 146 -0.67 17.37 6.77
CA PHE A 146 0.41 16.40 6.61
C PHE A 146 0.66 15.61 7.90
N ASN A 147 0.78 16.29 9.04
CA ASN A 147 0.97 15.62 10.33
C ASN A 147 -0.24 14.73 10.69
N ALA A 148 -1.47 15.19 10.50
CA ALA A 148 -2.66 14.37 10.74
C ALA A 148 -2.72 13.12 9.84
N ARG A 149 -2.29 13.22 8.58
CA ARG A 149 -2.13 12.07 7.68
C ARG A 149 -1.01 11.14 8.13
N TYR A 150 0.12 11.69 8.58
CA TYR A 150 1.23 10.94 9.14
C TYR A 150 0.82 10.16 10.40
N ASP A 151 0.09 10.78 11.34
CA ASP A 151 -0.44 10.11 12.54
C ASP A 151 -1.40 8.96 12.20
N PHE A 152 -2.26 9.13 11.19
CA PHE A 152 -3.13 8.07 10.70
C PHE A 152 -2.34 6.88 10.14
N MET A 153 -1.25 7.13 9.41
CA MET A 153 -0.39 6.08 8.86
C MET A 153 0.51 5.44 9.92
N TYR A 154 1.05 6.23 10.86
CA TYR A 154 1.91 5.76 11.96
C TYR A 154 1.15 4.88 12.97
N SER A 155 -0.12 5.22 13.26
CA SER A 155 -1.03 4.34 14.03
C SER A 155 -1.45 3.07 13.29
N ARG A 156 -0.94 2.85 12.06
CA ARG A 156 -1.13 1.70 11.16
C ARG A 156 0.22 1.31 10.52
N ASN A 157 1.29 1.36 11.32
CA ASN A 157 2.67 1.02 10.92
C ASN A 157 2.91 -0.49 10.67
N ASP A 158 1.87 -1.31 10.84
CA ASP A 158 1.76 -2.69 10.35
C ASP A 158 1.20 -2.75 8.91
N THR A 159 0.82 -1.61 8.33
CA THR A 159 0.02 -1.52 7.10
C THR A 159 0.63 -0.55 6.09
N TYR A 160 1.10 0.63 6.51
CA TYR A 160 1.67 1.65 5.62
C TYR A 160 3.19 1.78 5.78
N TYR A 161 3.93 1.32 4.78
CA TYR A 161 5.39 1.36 4.78
C TYR A 161 5.90 2.34 3.71
N ILE A 162 5.92 3.63 4.06
CA ILE A 162 6.41 4.71 3.18
C ILE A 162 7.89 4.99 3.48
N LEU A 163 8.74 4.84 2.47
CA LEU A 163 10.17 5.10 2.55
C LEU A 163 10.61 6.21 1.59
N VAL A 164 11.73 6.84 1.93
CA VAL A 164 12.36 7.92 1.18
C VAL A 164 13.82 7.62 0.92
N ILE A 165 14.30 8.04 -0.25
CA ILE A 165 15.73 8.21 -0.53
C ILE A 165 16.06 9.69 -0.34
N CYS A 166 17.07 9.96 0.49
CA CYS A 166 17.70 11.27 0.62
C CYS A 166 19.01 11.32 -0.15
N ASP A 167 19.36 12.47 -0.72
CA ASP A 167 20.69 12.74 -1.28
C ASP A 167 21.69 13.21 -0.21
N GLU A 168 22.90 13.56 -0.66
CA GLU A 168 24.03 14.04 0.15
C GLU A 168 23.71 15.26 1.04
N SER A 169 22.67 16.05 0.70
CA SER A 169 22.21 17.20 1.51
C SER A 169 21.20 16.82 2.59
N GLY A 170 20.72 15.56 2.59
CA GLY A 170 19.59 15.10 3.39
C GLY A 170 18.22 15.37 2.77
N THR A 171 18.14 16.11 1.64
CA THR A 171 16.89 16.33 0.90
C THR A 171 16.33 15.04 0.33
N VAL A 172 15.04 14.80 0.53
CA VAL A 172 14.28 13.70 -0.11
C VAL A 172 14.26 13.93 -1.62
N VAL A 173 14.70 12.92 -2.35
CA VAL A 173 14.84 12.92 -3.83
C VAL A 173 14.17 11.72 -4.49
N GLY A 174 13.75 10.74 -3.70
CA GLY A 174 12.94 9.62 -4.14
C GLY A 174 12.02 9.15 -3.02
N THR A 175 10.88 8.58 -3.37
CA THR A 175 9.89 8.06 -2.44
C THR A 175 9.13 6.88 -3.06
N GLY A 176 8.59 6.03 -2.19
CA GLY A 176 7.64 4.98 -2.55
C GLY A 176 7.01 4.38 -1.31
N ALA A 177 5.83 3.79 -1.48
CA ALA A 177 5.09 3.12 -0.42
C ALA A 177 4.86 1.65 -0.76
N VAL A 178 4.73 0.80 0.26
CA VAL A 178 4.00 -0.46 0.13
C VAL A 178 2.90 -0.50 1.19
N ILE A 179 1.68 -0.82 0.75
CA ILE A 179 0.52 -1.04 1.62
C ILE A 179 0.25 -2.54 1.71
N VAL A 180 0.14 -3.05 2.94
CA VAL A 180 -0.05 -4.48 3.20
C VAL A 180 -1.53 -4.78 3.41
N GLU A 181 -2.15 -5.40 2.41
CA GLU A 181 -3.54 -5.85 2.48
C GLU A 181 -3.65 -7.23 3.14
N ARG A 182 -4.58 -7.38 4.09
CA ARG A 182 -4.94 -8.67 4.71
C ARG A 182 -6.06 -9.31 3.89
N LYS A 183 -5.90 -10.58 3.47
CA LYS A 183 -6.93 -11.33 2.74
C LYS A 183 -7.32 -12.60 3.48
N PHE A 184 -8.57 -13.05 3.32
CA PHE A 184 -8.98 -14.39 3.79
C PHE A 184 -8.43 -15.53 2.91
N ILE A 185 -8.27 -15.26 1.60
CA ILE A 185 -7.68 -16.21 0.63
C ILE A 185 -6.17 -16.41 0.89
N HIS A 186 -5.58 -17.44 0.26
CA HIS A 186 -4.20 -17.86 0.50
C HIS A 186 -3.88 -18.13 1.99
N ASN A 187 -4.84 -18.74 2.71
CA ASN A 187 -4.74 -19.08 4.13
C ASN A 187 -4.42 -17.85 5.02
N MET A 188 -5.35 -16.88 5.04
CA MET A 188 -5.19 -15.60 5.74
C MET A 188 -3.98 -14.77 5.24
N GLY A 189 -3.67 -14.88 3.95
CA GLY A 189 -2.44 -14.35 3.35
C GLY A 189 -2.42 -12.82 3.18
N LEU A 190 -1.21 -12.27 3.10
CA LEU A 190 -0.96 -10.84 2.92
C LEU A 190 -0.51 -10.53 1.48
N VAL A 191 -0.88 -9.36 0.96
CA VAL A 191 -0.41 -8.82 -0.33
C VAL A 191 0.18 -7.44 -0.14
N GLY A 192 1.39 -7.21 -0.66
CA GLY A 192 1.96 -5.87 -0.78
C GLY A 192 1.45 -5.19 -2.06
N HIS A 193 0.97 -3.96 -1.94
CA HIS A 193 0.65 -3.06 -3.07
C HIS A 193 1.65 -1.92 -3.07
N ILE A 194 2.48 -1.82 -4.09
CA ILE A 194 3.50 -0.78 -4.23
C ILE A 194 2.89 0.45 -4.91
N GLU A 195 2.98 1.60 -4.23
CA GLU A 195 2.34 2.86 -4.60
C GLU A 195 3.32 4.04 -4.56
N ASP A 196 2.89 5.20 -5.09
CA ASP A 196 3.54 6.51 -4.94
C ASP A 196 5.04 6.56 -5.33
N ILE A 197 5.43 5.75 -6.32
CA ILE A 197 6.80 5.65 -6.82
C ILE A 197 7.21 6.94 -7.55
N ALA A 198 8.04 7.76 -6.92
CA ALA A 198 8.52 9.02 -7.47
C ALA A 198 10.03 9.22 -7.25
N VAL A 199 10.71 9.81 -8.24
CA VAL A 199 12.13 10.22 -8.16
C VAL A 199 12.28 11.58 -8.84
N ALA A 200 12.82 12.57 -8.11
CA ALA A 200 13.01 13.94 -8.58
C ALA A 200 13.73 13.98 -9.95
N LYS A 201 13.29 14.83 -10.87
CA LYS A 201 13.69 14.78 -12.30
C LYS A 201 15.21 14.89 -12.52
N ASN A 202 15.91 15.68 -11.71
CA ASN A 202 17.37 15.84 -11.67
C ASN A 202 18.14 14.65 -11.03
N GLN A 203 17.42 13.68 -10.48
CA GLN A 203 17.94 12.52 -9.73
C GLN A 203 17.57 11.18 -10.40
N GLN A 204 16.80 11.22 -11.50
CA GLN A 204 16.48 10.06 -12.34
C GLN A 204 17.72 9.50 -13.05
N GLY A 205 17.61 8.29 -13.61
CA GLY A 205 18.74 7.56 -14.22
C GLY A 205 19.73 6.94 -13.23
N LYS A 206 19.96 7.57 -12.06
CA LYS A 206 20.87 7.15 -10.97
C LYS A 206 20.46 5.86 -10.21
N LYS A 207 19.64 5.00 -10.82
CA LYS A 207 19.07 3.75 -10.24
C LYS A 207 18.23 3.91 -8.96
N LEU A 208 17.99 5.12 -8.45
CA LEU A 208 17.26 5.34 -7.19
C LEU A 208 15.87 4.65 -7.19
N GLY A 209 15.11 4.77 -8.28
CA GLY A 209 13.81 4.08 -8.41
C GLY A 209 13.90 2.55 -8.29
N LEU A 210 14.95 1.93 -8.85
CA LEU A 210 15.19 0.48 -8.69
C LEU A 210 15.45 0.14 -7.21
N ARG A 211 16.19 0.98 -6.47
CA ARG A 211 16.43 0.78 -5.04
C ARG A 211 15.17 0.96 -4.19
N ILE A 212 14.27 1.87 -4.58
CA ILE A 212 12.95 2.01 -3.95
C ILE A 212 12.15 0.72 -4.12
N ILE A 213 12.00 0.20 -5.34
CA ILE A 213 11.26 -1.06 -5.60
C ILE A 213 11.90 -2.23 -4.84
N GLN A 214 13.23 -2.39 -4.89
CA GLN A 214 13.92 -3.48 -4.18
C GLN A 214 13.76 -3.40 -2.65
N ALA A 215 13.72 -2.20 -2.08
CA ALA A 215 13.49 -2.03 -0.64
C ALA A 215 12.03 -2.30 -0.25
N LEU A 216 11.06 -1.90 -1.07
CA LEU A 216 9.63 -2.13 -0.83
C LEU A 216 9.24 -3.62 -0.99
N ASP A 217 9.80 -4.30 -1.97
CA ASP A 217 9.60 -5.74 -2.19
C ASP A 217 10.20 -6.56 -1.04
N TYR A 218 11.40 -6.17 -0.56
CA TYR A 218 12.00 -6.73 0.66
C TYR A 218 11.13 -6.49 1.90
N VAL A 219 10.56 -5.29 2.08
CA VAL A 219 9.60 -5.01 3.17
C VAL A 219 8.41 -5.96 3.07
N ALA A 220 7.81 -6.12 1.87
CA ALA A 220 6.66 -6.98 1.66
C ALA A 220 6.95 -8.45 1.98
N GLU A 221 8.09 -8.99 1.53
CA GLU A 221 8.53 -10.35 1.84
C GLU A 221 8.73 -10.53 3.36
N ASN A 222 9.44 -9.61 4.02
CA ASN A 222 9.80 -9.73 5.44
C ASN A 222 8.61 -9.57 6.40
N VAL A 223 7.51 -8.94 5.96
CA VAL A 223 6.25 -8.91 6.73
C VAL A 223 5.27 -10.04 6.37
N GLY A 224 5.65 -10.95 5.46
CA GLY A 224 4.90 -12.16 5.15
C GLY A 224 3.91 -12.06 3.98
N CYS A 225 4.10 -11.12 3.05
CA CYS A 225 3.30 -11.07 1.83
C CYS A 225 3.63 -12.23 0.89
N TYR A 226 2.61 -12.94 0.40
CA TYR A 226 2.81 -14.05 -0.55
C TYR A 226 3.06 -13.56 -1.99
N LYS A 227 2.86 -12.26 -2.24
CA LYS A 227 3.27 -11.53 -3.44
C LYS A 227 3.30 -10.02 -3.16
N CYS A 228 4.10 -9.29 -3.94
CA CYS A 228 3.93 -7.86 -4.13
C CYS A 228 3.34 -7.58 -5.53
N ILE A 229 2.51 -6.54 -5.67
CA ILE A 229 1.94 -6.07 -6.94
C ILE A 229 1.99 -4.54 -7.03
N LEU A 230 1.85 -4.03 -8.24
CA LEU A 230 1.71 -2.62 -8.59
C LEU A 230 1.08 -2.52 -9.98
N ASP A 231 0.42 -1.41 -10.26
CA ASP A 231 -0.06 -1.08 -11.60
C ASP A 231 0.88 -0.07 -12.30
N CYS A 232 0.89 -0.09 -13.63
CA CYS A 232 1.79 0.75 -14.42
C CYS A 232 1.31 0.97 -15.86
N SER A 233 1.83 2.03 -16.48
CA SER A 233 1.62 2.30 -17.91
C SER A 233 2.59 1.51 -18.78
N GLU A 234 2.24 1.30 -20.05
CA GLU A 234 3.12 0.67 -21.04
C GLU A 234 4.48 1.40 -21.18
N ALA A 235 4.50 2.72 -20.95
CA ALA A 235 5.71 3.53 -20.99
C ALA A 235 6.69 3.25 -19.83
N ASN A 236 6.24 2.70 -18.70
CA ASN A 236 7.09 2.33 -17.57
C ASN A 236 7.08 0.83 -17.19
N GLU A 237 6.30 -0.03 -17.85
CA GLU A 237 6.39 -1.50 -17.75
C GLU A 237 7.85 -1.98 -17.91
N GLY A 238 8.57 -1.45 -18.92
CA GLY A 238 9.98 -1.76 -19.17
C GLY A 238 10.98 -1.27 -18.11
N PHE A 239 10.55 -0.55 -17.07
CA PHE A 239 11.31 -0.30 -15.85
C PHE A 239 11.00 -1.36 -14.78
N TYR A 240 9.73 -1.69 -14.56
CA TYR A 240 9.32 -2.71 -13.58
C TYR A 240 9.82 -4.12 -13.93
N VAL A 241 9.85 -4.48 -15.22
CA VAL A 241 10.51 -5.72 -15.70
C VAL A 241 11.99 -5.76 -15.31
N LYS A 242 12.70 -4.63 -15.29
CA LYS A 242 14.10 -4.53 -14.85
C LYS A 242 14.26 -4.56 -13.32
N CYS A 243 13.15 -4.46 -12.58
CA CYS A 243 13.09 -4.65 -11.13
C CYS A 243 12.71 -6.10 -10.76
N GLY A 244 12.43 -6.98 -11.73
CA GLY A 244 12.05 -8.39 -11.52
C GLY A 244 10.54 -8.68 -11.63
N PHE A 245 9.71 -7.63 -11.72
CA PHE A 245 8.25 -7.75 -11.84
C PHE A 245 7.84 -8.26 -13.23
N LYS A 246 6.62 -8.80 -13.32
CA LYS A 246 6.04 -9.37 -14.56
C LYS A 246 4.57 -8.94 -14.67
N ARG A 247 4.11 -8.68 -15.89
CA ARG A 247 2.70 -8.37 -16.17
C ARG A 247 1.79 -9.50 -15.68
N ALA A 248 0.83 -9.17 -14.83
CA ALA A 248 -0.01 -10.15 -14.13
C ALA A 248 -1.54 -9.88 -14.26
N GLY A 249 -1.93 -8.82 -14.97
CA GLY A 249 -3.32 -8.40 -15.13
C GLY A 249 -3.45 -7.14 -15.98
N LEU A 250 -4.55 -6.41 -15.78
CA LEU A 250 -4.82 -5.07 -16.30
C LEU A 250 -5.40 -4.22 -15.16
N GLU A 251 -4.92 -2.99 -15.00
CA GLU A 251 -5.55 -1.98 -14.15
C GLU A 251 -6.93 -1.59 -14.74
N MET A 252 -7.94 -1.41 -13.89
CA MET A 252 -9.28 -0.97 -14.30
C MET A 252 -9.78 0.15 -13.38
N ALA A 253 -9.73 1.39 -13.85
CA ALA A 253 -10.10 2.58 -13.07
C ALA A 253 -11.51 3.11 -13.37
N HIS A 254 -12.18 3.62 -12.33
CA HIS A 254 -13.42 4.40 -12.44
C HIS A 254 -13.29 5.64 -11.53
N TYR A 255 -12.95 6.78 -12.14
CA TYR A 255 -12.79 8.04 -11.43
C TYR A 255 -14.15 8.69 -11.15
N TYR A 256 -14.37 9.13 -9.91
CA TYR A 256 -15.53 9.92 -9.50
C TYR A 256 -15.27 11.41 -9.72
N GLU A 257 -16.29 12.16 -10.14
CA GLU A 257 -16.17 13.61 -10.31
C GLU A 257 -15.99 14.32 -8.95
N THR A 258 -14.89 15.05 -8.81
CA THR A 258 -14.74 16.07 -7.76
C THR A 258 -15.43 17.37 -8.18
N ALA A 259 -15.75 18.20 -7.18
CA ALA A 259 -16.33 19.54 -7.39
C ALA A 259 -15.49 20.37 -8.40
N PRO A 260 -16.12 21.28 -9.19
CA PRO A 260 -15.58 21.76 -10.46
C PRO A 260 -14.14 22.27 -10.36
N LYS A 261 -13.27 21.66 -11.17
CA LYS A 261 -11.82 21.87 -11.19
C LYS A 261 -11.45 23.35 -11.21
N THR A 262 -10.68 23.77 -10.21
CA THR A 262 -10.01 25.08 -10.27
C THR A 262 -8.91 25.04 -11.33
N GLN A 263 -8.46 26.21 -11.81
CA GLN A 263 -7.66 26.33 -13.04
C GLN A 263 -6.27 25.65 -13.01
N TYR A 264 -5.85 25.13 -11.86
CA TYR A 264 -4.53 24.48 -11.68
C TYR A 264 -4.50 22.99 -12.08
N GLU A 265 -5.64 22.33 -12.30
CA GLU A 265 -5.71 20.89 -12.60
C GLU A 265 -5.66 20.55 -14.11
N LYS A 266 -4.79 21.23 -14.87
CA LYS A 266 -4.58 20.99 -16.31
C LYS A 266 -3.09 20.93 -16.67
N SER A 267 -2.43 19.86 -16.26
CA SER A 267 -1.07 19.46 -16.67
C SER A 267 -0.92 17.96 -16.62
#